data_AF-A0A9E2GVL2-F1
#
_entry.id   AF-A0A9E2GVL2-F1
#
_cell.length_a   1.000
_cell.length_b   1.000
_cell.length_c   1.000
_cell.angle_alpha   90.00
_cell.angle_beta   90.00
_cell.angle_gamma   90.00
#
_symmetry.space_group_name_H-M   'P 1'
#
loop_
_entity.id
_entity.type
_entity.pdbx_description
1 polymer ?
#
loop_
_entity_poly.entity_id
_entity_poly.type
_entity_poly.pdbx_seq_one_letter_code
_entity_poly.pdbx_strand_id
1 'polypeptide(L)'
;MPHQHHTLNVTQGTFVLHRLPHRPREVLRAWDAADEYVLNTLADLPPPTRLLIVNDTFGALVVAMNQLQPHAFSDSHLSHQATRLNLLNNHLPEPNGRLLASLDPLEGMFDCVVMKVPKTLALLEDQLIRISQHVHAATKFIVAGMIKAMPATVWTLLERLIGPTHTRLAWKKARLIIVTVDKSLKVPANPYPMEYLLENTEYRLSNHANVFSRERLDIGTRFFLEHLPINPNATHIIDLACGNGVVGLIAAKRNPGATLYFVDESFMAVASACTNFRRAFGEQRAASFQLGDGLSDFPPRSADMILCNPPFHQQNTMGDQVALQLFRQAKNVLRIGGELWVVGNRHLNYPLELRRLFGHCELVAGNAKFVILRAVA
;
A
#
# COMPACT_ATOMS: atom_id res chain seq x y z
N MET A 1 28.57 -0.26 -11.03
CA MET A 1 27.92 0.62 -12.04
C MET A 1 27.21 1.71 -11.25
N PRO A 2 27.54 3.00 -11.43
CA PRO A 2 26.94 4.07 -10.64
C PRO A 2 25.43 4.08 -10.89
N HIS A 3 24.65 4.15 -9.81
CA HIS A 3 23.20 4.32 -9.90
C HIS A 3 22.92 5.57 -10.73
N GLN A 4 22.08 5.48 -11.77
CA GLN A 4 21.60 6.69 -12.45
C GLN A 4 20.79 7.49 -11.42
N HIS A 5 21.34 8.59 -10.94
CA HIS A 5 20.65 9.50 -10.05
C HIS A 5 19.61 10.26 -10.88
N HIS A 6 18.33 10.07 -10.57
CA HIS A 6 17.27 10.87 -11.18
C HIS A 6 17.16 12.19 -10.41
N THR A 7 17.35 13.29 -11.13
CA THR A 7 17.30 14.65 -10.55
C THR A 7 16.01 15.34 -10.98
N LEU A 8 15.19 15.75 -10.00
CA LEU A 8 14.01 16.58 -10.19
C LEU A 8 14.43 18.04 -10.18
N ASN A 9 14.14 18.79 -11.24
CA ASN A 9 14.41 20.23 -11.34
C ASN A 9 13.09 20.98 -11.42
N VAL A 10 12.79 21.78 -10.40
CA VAL A 10 11.56 22.58 -10.26
C VAL A 10 11.91 23.95 -9.67
N THR A 11 10.95 24.87 -9.61
CA THR A 11 11.17 26.22 -9.07
C THR A 11 11.64 26.23 -7.62
N GLN A 12 11.25 25.23 -6.82
CA GLN A 12 11.64 25.05 -5.43
C GLN A 12 13.10 24.60 -5.26
N GLY A 13 13.73 24.11 -6.34
CA GLY A 13 15.12 23.66 -6.33
C GLY A 13 15.37 22.41 -7.16
N THR A 14 16.54 21.83 -6.92
CA THR A 14 17.05 20.63 -7.58
C THR A 14 17.20 19.53 -6.55
N PHE A 15 16.52 18.40 -6.75
CA PHE A 15 16.45 17.30 -5.78
C PHE A 15 16.84 15.96 -6.40
N VAL A 16 17.68 15.20 -5.71
CA VAL A 16 18.04 13.83 -6.09
C VAL A 16 17.04 12.86 -5.46
N LEU A 17 16.26 12.17 -6.30
CA LEU A 17 15.17 11.31 -5.82
C LEU A 17 15.33 9.87 -6.32
N HIS A 18 15.09 8.93 -5.41
CA HIS A 18 15.19 7.50 -5.62
C HIS A 18 13.86 6.80 -5.36
N ARG A 19 13.60 5.74 -6.12
CA ARG A 19 12.47 4.84 -5.90
C ARG A 19 12.82 3.81 -4.83
N LEU A 20 11.80 3.36 -4.12
CA LEU A 20 11.85 2.20 -3.22
C LEU A 20 10.80 1.16 -3.65
N PRO A 21 11.09 -0.15 -3.58
CA PRO A 21 12.38 -0.77 -3.27
C PRO A 21 13.46 -0.43 -4.32
N HIS A 22 14.72 -0.38 -3.89
CA HIS A 22 15.84 -0.13 -4.80
C HIS A 22 16.02 -1.30 -5.76
N ARG A 23 16.10 -0.98 -7.06
CA ARG A 23 16.23 -1.99 -8.12
C ARG A 23 17.50 -1.76 -8.94
N PRO A 24 18.23 -2.83 -9.30
CA PRO A 24 19.34 -2.71 -10.23
C PRO A 24 18.85 -2.17 -11.58
N ARG A 25 19.54 -1.17 -12.14
CA ARG A 25 19.20 -0.54 -13.43
C ARG A 25 17.76 -0.02 -13.49
N GLU A 26 17.31 0.63 -12.41
CA GLU A 26 16.02 1.33 -12.40
C GLU A 26 15.98 2.39 -13.51
N VAL A 27 14.94 2.33 -14.33
CA VAL A 27 14.71 3.26 -15.45
C VAL A 27 13.55 4.21 -15.15
N LEU A 28 12.73 3.88 -14.16
CA LEU A 28 11.61 4.70 -13.72
C LEU A 28 12.08 5.78 -12.75
N ARG A 29 11.48 6.96 -12.84
CA ARG A 29 11.74 8.06 -11.92
C ARG A 29 10.93 7.91 -10.63
N ALA A 30 11.40 8.57 -9.58
CA ALA A 30 10.70 8.66 -8.28
C ALA A 30 9.56 9.70 -8.27
N TRP A 31 9.29 10.33 -9.41
CA TRP A 31 8.19 11.25 -9.60
C TRP A 31 7.62 11.09 -11.01
N ASP A 32 6.41 11.59 -11.22
CA ASP A 32 5.77 11.68 -12.52
C ASP A 32 5.45 13.14 -12.91
N ALA A 33 4.85 13.32 -14.08
CA ALA A 33 4.49 14.64 -14.57
C ALA A 33 3.45 15.35 -13.69
N ALA A 34 2.64 14.62 -12.93
CA ALA A 34 1.68 15.24 -12.02
C ALA A 34 2.37 15.84 -10.80
N ASP A 35 3.48 15.26 -10.31
CA ASP A 35 4.28 15.87 -9.24
C ASP A 35 4.90 17.20 -9.71
N GLU A 36 5.54 17.20 -10.88
CA GLU A 36 6.08 18.41 -11.50
C GLU A 36 4.97 19.48 -11.69
N TYR A 37 3.76 19.07 -12.09
CA TYR A 37 2.67 20.00 -12.35
C TYR A 37 2.17 20.67 -11.06
N VAL A 38 2.03 19.91 -9.99
CA VAL A 38 1.70 20.45 -8.66
C VAL A 38 2.73 21.47 -8.23
N LEU A 39 4.02 21.13 -8.30
CA LEU A 39 5.11 21.99 -7.82
C LEU A 39 5.16 23.31 -8.58
N ASN A 40 5.00 23.27 -9.90
CA ASN A 40 4.92 24.49 -10.72
C ASN A 40 3.70 25.35 -10.32
N THR A 41 2.54 24.72 -10.08
CA THR A 41 1.32 25.43 -9.68
C THR A 41 1.47 26.08 -8.30
N LEU A 42 2.13 25.40 -7.36
CA LEU A 42 2.38 25.95 -6.02
C LEU A 42 3.40 27.08 -6.01
N ALA A 43 4.35 27.10 -6.95
CA ALA A 43 5.34 28.18 -7.06
C ALA A 43 4.69 29.53 -7.41
N ASP A 44 3.57 29.51 -8.13
CA ASP A 44 2.82 30.72 -8.51
C ASP A 44 1.86 31.22 -7.42
N LEU A 45 1.82 30.54 -6.26
CA LEU A 45 0.89 30.81 -5.19
C LEU A 45 1.63 31.27 -3.92
N PRO A 46 1.01 32.15 -3.10
CA PRO A 46 1.54 32.43 -1.77
C PRO A 46 1.73 31.14 -0.97
N PRO A 47 2.87 30.97 -0.27
CA PRO A 47 3.16 29.75 0.47
C PRO A 47 2.11 29.54 1.57
N PRO A 48 1.49 28.34 1.66
CA PRO A 48 0.52 28.05 2.72
C PRO A 48 1.21 27.92 4.07
N THR A 49 0.53 28.34 5.15
CA THR A 49 1.01 28.15 6.52
C THR A 49 0.95 26.68 6.93
N ARG A 50 -0.12 25.97 6.54
CA ARG A 50 -0.31 24.53 6.79
C ARG A 50 -0.62 23.79 5.49
N LEU A 51 0.34 22.97 5.07
CA LEU A 51 0.24 22.12 3.87
C LEU A 51 0.04 20.65 4.27
N LEU A 52 -0.99 20.02 3.68
CA LEU A 52 -1.19 18.58 3.70
C LEU A 52 -0.89 18.00 2.30
N ILE A 53 0.01 17.02 2.24
CA ILE A 53 0.36 16.25 1.05
C ILE A 53 -0.15 14.83 1.24
N VAL A 54 -0.94 14.32 0.30
CA VAL A 54 -1.60 13.02 0.41
C VAL A 54 -1.17 12.12 -0.74
N ASN A 55 -0.78 10.89 -0.40
CA ASN A 55 -0.35 9.84 -1.34
C ASN A 55 0.89 10.18 -2.17
N ASP A 56 1.84 10.94 -1.62
CA ASP A 56 3.16 11.14 -2.24
C ASP A 56 3.97 9.84 -2.20
N THR A 57 4.12 9.20 -3.35
CA THR A 57 4.60 7.81 -3.45
C THR A 57 6.07 7.64 -3.07
N PHE A 58 6.91 8.64 -3.37
CA PHE A 58 8.35 8.58 -3.06
C PHE A 58 8.85 9.85 -2.37
N GLY A 59 7.95 10.70 -1.88
CA GLY A 59 8.31 11.92 -1.17
C GLY A 59 8.75 13.06 -2.07
N ALA A 60 8.44 13.04 -3.38
CA ALA A 60 8.90 14.08 -4.30
C ALA A 60 8.34 15.47 -3.93
N LEU A 61 7.06 15.53 -3.55
CA LEU A 61 6.40 16.75 -3.11
C LEU A 61 6.85 17.14 -1.69
N VAL A 62 6.98 16.16 -0.80
CA VAL A 62 7.45 16.39 0.59
C VAL A 62 8.87 16.96 0.61
N VAL A 63 9.77 16.40 -0.20
CA VAL A 63 11.16 16.86 -0.34
C VAL A 63 11.20 18.28 -0.92
N ALA A 64 10.50 18.52 -2.03
CA ALA A 64 10.50 19.82 -2.68
C ALA A 64 9.86 20.93 -1.84
N MET A 65 8.89 20.59 -0.99
CA MET A 65 8.17 21.53 -0.12
C MET A 65 8.67 21.48 1.34
N ASN A 66 9.84 20.88 1.62
CA ASN A 66 10.32 20.64 2.99
C ASN A 66 10.44 21.91 3.84
N GLN A 67 10.72 23.06 3.24
CA GLN A 67 10.78 24.36 3.95
C GLN A 67 9.45 24.72 4.64
N LEU A 68 8.32 24.22 4.13
CA LEU A 68 6.99 24.42 4.75
C LEU A 68 6.68 23.37 5.83
N GLN A 69 7.55 22.39 6.02
CA GLN A 69 7.37 21.27 6.95
C GLN A 69 5.98 20.59 6.76
N PRO A 70 5.66 20.09 5.55
CA PRO A 70 4.31 19.61 5.24
C PRO A 70 3.91 18.41 6.11
N HIS A 71 2.61 18.26 6.32
CA HIS A 71 2.05 17.00 6.79
C HIS A 71 1.92 16.07 5.58
N ALA A 72 2.52 14.90 5.63
CA ALA A 72 2.44 13.89 4.59
C ALA A 72 1.59 12.73 5.11
N PHE A 73 0.53 12.39 4.39
CA PHE A 73 -0.44 11.38 4.81
C PHE A 73 -0.52 10.27 3.76
N SER A 74 -0.26 9.02 4.15
CA SER A 74 -0.21 7.88 3.23
C SER A 74 -0.59 6.56 3.90
N ASP A 75 -1.16 5.64 3.11
CA ASP A 75 -1.39 4.26 3.52
C ASP A 75 -0.18 3.34 3.27
N SER A 76 0.90 3.84 2.69
CA SER A 76 2.06 3.02 2.31
C SER A 76 3.27 3.27 3.20
N HIS A 77 3.68 2.23 3.94
CA HIS A 77 4.91 2.21 4.70
C HIS A 77 6.13 2.43 3.80
N LEU A 78 6.13 1.84 2.59
CA LEU A 78 7.19 2.05 1.60
C LEU A 78 7.28 3.50 1.13
N SER A 79 6.15 4.20 1.02
CA SER A 79 6.15 5.63 0.67
C SER A 79 6.77 6.48 1.77
N HIS A 80 6.52 6.14 3.06
CA HIS A 80 7.20 6.80 4.18
C HIS A 80 8.71 6.52 4.18
N GLN A 81 9.12 5.27 4.00
CA GLN A 81 10.54 4.92 3.91
C GLN A 81 11.22 5.64 2.72
N ALA A 82 10.59 5.64 1.55
CA ALA A 82 11.11 6.34 0.36
C ALA A 82 11.24 7.85 0.61
N THR A 83 10.25 8.46 1.27
CA THR A 83 10.28 9.87 1.65
C THR A 83 11.45 10.17 2.58
N ARG A 84 11.65 9.37 3.63
CA ARG A 84 12.78 9.53 4.57
C ARG A 84 14.13 9.41 3.88
N LEU A 85 14.30 8.38 3.04
CA LEU A 85 15.52 8.19 2.27
C LEU A 85 15.79 9.36 1.34
N ASN A 86 14.76 9.87 0.65
CA ASN A 86 14.92 11.01 -0.24
C ASN A 86 15.16 12.33 0.51
N LEU A 87 14.59 12.54 1.68
CA LEU A 87 14.94 13.67 2.55
C LEU A 87 16.43 13.60 2.96
N LEU A 88 16.87 12.43 3.41
CA LEU A 88 18.28 12.19 3.79
C LEU A 88 19.23 12.43 2.61
N ASN A 89 18.90 11.92 1.42
CA ASN A 89 19.71 12.09 0.20
C ASN A 89 19.84 13.56 -0.23
N ASN A 90 18.93 14.43 0.19
CA ASN A 90 18.95 15.86 -0.09
C ASN A 90 19.37 16.70 1.13
N HIS A 91 19.87 16.05 2.20
CA HIS A 91 20.28 16.71 3.45
C HIS A 91 19.17 17.55 4.10
N LEU A 92 17.92 17.10 3.97
CA LEU A 92 16.74 17.76 4.54
C LEU A 92 16.26 17.02 5.79
N PRO A 93 15.79 17.76 6.82
CA PRO A 93 15.23 17.14 8.01
C PRO A 93 13.87 16.47 7.70
N GLU A 94 13.58 15.38 8.43
CA GLU A 94 12.23 14.83 8.43
C GLU A 94 11.24 15.85 9.05
N PRO A 95 10.08 16.07 8.43
CA PRO A 95 8.98 16.81 9.06
C PRO A 95 8.56 16.10 10.36
N ASN A 96 9.08 16.57 11.50
CA ASN A 96 9.00 15.87 12.77
C ASN A 96 7.55 15.57 13.18
N GLY A 97 7.19 14.29 13.29
CA GLY A 97 5.84 13.84 13.64
C GLY A 97 4.78 14.13 12.56
N ARG A 98 5.19 14.46 11.33
CA ARG A 98 4.29 14.89 10.24
C ARG A 98 4.24 13.90 9.07
N LEU A 99 4.94 12.77 9.13
CA LEU A 99 4.71 11.62 8.25
C LEU A 99 3.64 10.69 8.88
N LEU A 100 2.38 10.98 8.57
CA LEU A 100 1.17 10.40 9.16
C LEU A 100 0.73 9.13 8.41
N ALA A 101 0.52 8.05 9.15
CA ALA A 101 -0.10 6.84 8.61
C ALA A 101 -1.58 7.09 8.28
N SER A 102 -2.15 6.27 7.39
CA SER A 102 -3.53 6.40 6.92
C SER A 102 -4.61 6.34 8.00
N LEU A 103 -4.28 5.79 9.16
CA LEU A 103 -5.17 5.67 10.32
C LEU A 103 -4.88 6.67 11.42
N ASP A 104 -3.78 7.43 11.32
CA ASP A 104 -3.47 8.50 12.28
C ASP A 104 -4.52 9.62 12.17
N PRO A 105 -4.86 10.27 13.30
CA PRO A 105 -5.74 11.42 13.27
C PRO A 105 -5.07 12.58 12.53
N LEU A 106 -5.85 13.31 11.74
CA LEU A 106 -5.47 14.63 11.27
C LEU A 106 -5.85 15.66 12.35
N GLU A 107 -5.01 16.67 12.54
CA GLU A 107 -5.23 17.70 13.55
C GLU A 107 -5.28 19.09 12.92
N GLY A 108 -6.25 19.90 13.32
CA GLY A 108 -6.38 21.29 12.89
C GLY A 108 -6.81 21.46 11.42
N MET A 109 -6.79 22.71 10.96
CA MET A 109 -7.22 23.08 9.61
C MET A 109 -6.01 23.27 8.68
N PHE A 110 -6.15 22.90 7.41
CA PHE A 110 -5.11 23.06 6.39
C PHE A 110 -5.46 24.19 5.41
N ASP A 111 -4.50 25.07 5.14
CA ASP A 111 -4.64 26.15 4.15
C ASP A 111 -4.48 25.63 2.72
N CYS A 112 -3.74 24.54 2.56
CA CYS A 112 -3.56 23.86 1.29
C CYS A 112 -3.54 22.35 1.45
N VAL A 113 -4.30 21.67 0.59
CA VAL A 113 -4.28 20.21 0.45
C VAL A 113 -3.84 19.88 -0.96
N VAL A 114 -2.82 19.04 -1.07
CA VAL A 114 -2.33 18.47 -2.32
C VAL A 114 -2.51 16.96 -2.24
N MET A 115 -3.34 16.40 -3.11
CA MET A 115 -3.64 14.98 -3.12
C MET A 115 -3.26 14.36 -4.46
N LYS A 116 -2.41 13.34 -4.42
CA LYS A 116 -2.24 12.42 -5.55
C LYS A 116 -3.41 11.44 -5.56
N VAL A 117 -4.08 11.30 -6.69
CA VAL A 117 -5.21 10.36 -6.83
C VAL A 117 -4.73 8.94 -6.52
N PRO A 118 -5.29 8.25 -5.52
CA PRO A 118 -4.88 6.89 -5.18
C PRO A 118 -5.36 5.89 -6.24
N LYS A 119 -4.83 4.67 -6.17
CA LYS A 119 -5.18 3.61 -7.12
C LYS A 119 -6.62 3.11 -6.97
N THR A 120 -7.25 3.30 -5.81
CA THR A 120 -8.58 2.78 -5.50
C THR A 120 -9.54 3.92 -5.15
N LEU A 121 -10.79 3.83 -5.63
CA LEU A 121 -11.83 4.82 -5.31
C LEU A 121 -12.22 4.78 -3.83
N ALA A 122 -12.11 3.62 -3.18
CA ALA A 122 -12.42 3.49 -1.77
C ALA A 122 -11.43 4.24 -0.89
N LEU A 123 -10.12 4.12 -1.15
CA LEU A 123 -9.12 4.93 -0.47
C LEU A 123 -9.37 6.42 -0.74
N LEU A 124 -9.66 6.81 -1.99
CA LEU A 124 -10.01 8.20 -2.30
C LEU A 124 -11.19 8.69 -1.45
N GLU A 125 -12.29 7.92 -1.38
CA GLU A 125 -13.47 8.26 -0.59
C GLU A 125 -13.17 8.40 0.90
N ASP A 126 -12.47 7.43 1.51
CA ASP A 126 -12.05 7.49 2.92
C ASP A 126 -11.23 8.75 3.21
N GLN A 127 -10.22 9.03 2.37
CA GLN A 127 -9.34 10.17 2.55
C GLN A 127 -10.09 11.49 2.39
N LEU A 128 -10.97 11.62 1.38
CA LEU A 128 -11.77 12.83 1.19
C LEU A 128 -12.73 13.07 2.37
N ILE A 129 -13.38 12.02 2.90
CA ILE A 129 -14.25 12.14 4.08
C ILE A 129 -13.44 12.63 5.29
N ARG A 130 -12.27 12.04 5.56
CA ARG A 130 -11.39 12.46 6.67
C ARG A 130 -10.88 13.89 6.50
N ILE A 131 -10.47 14.26 5.29
CA ILE A 131 -9.90 15.59 5.02
C ILE A 131 -10.97 16.67 5.01
N SER A 132 -12.21 16.37 4.61
CA SER A 132 -13.31 17.36 4.57
C SER A 132 -13.58 18.04 5.94
N GLN A 133 -13.22 17.35 7.03
CA GLN A 133 -13.30 17.85 8.41
C GLN A 133 -12.15 18.82 8.77
N HIS A 134 -11.07 18.83 8.00
CA HIS A 134 -9.82 19.56 8.27
C HIS A 134 -9.52 20.65 7.22
N VAL A 135 -10.55 21.07 6.49
CA VAL A 135 -10.48 22.14 5.49
C VAL A 135 -11.51 23.23 5.77
N HIS A 136 -11.17 24.47 5.42
CA HIS A 136 -12.03 25.65 5.50
C HIS A 136 -12.34 26.19 4.10
N ALA A 137 -13.27 27.15 3.98
CA ALA A 137 -13.73 27.66 2.68
C ALA A 137 -12.61 28.29 1.82
N ALA A 138 -11.54 28.78 2.45
CA ALA A 138 -10.38 29.36 1.76
C ALA A 138 -9.24 28.35 1.48
N THR A 139 -9.40 27.08 1.88
CA THR A 139 -8.38 26.05 1.62
C THR A 139 -8.19 25.86 0.12
N LYS A 140 -6.93 25.90 -0.33
CA LYS A 140 -6.56 25.54 -1.70
C LYS A 140 -6.48 24.02 -1.81
N PHE A 141 -7.49 23.39 -2.41
CA PHE A 141 -7.55 21.95 -2.57
C PHE A 141 -7.16 21.56 -4.01
N ILE A 142 -6.03 20.87 -4.16
CA ILE A 142 -5.45 20.49 -5.44
C ILE A 142 -5.36 18.96 -5.50
N VAL A 143 -5.95 18.39 -6.54
CA VAL A 143 -5.88 16.95 -6.83
C VAL A 143 -5.11 16.74 -8.12
N ALA A 144 -4.17 15.81 -8.11
CA ALA A 144 -3.23 15.60 -9.20
C ALA A 144 -3.08 14.12 -9.56
N GLY A 145 -2.90 13.82 -10.84
CA GLY A 145 -2.63 12.47 -11.29
C GLY A 145 -2.29 12.39 -12.77
N MET A 146 -1.84 11.22 -13.20
CA MET A 146 -1.77 10.88 -14.63
C MET A 146 -3.19 10.64 -15.16
N ILE A 147 -3.53 11.09 -16.36
CA ILE A 147 -4.90 11.03 -16.91
C ILE A 147 -5.50 9.62 -16.83
N LYS A 148 -4.70 8.58 -17.11
CA LYS A 148 -5.13 7.17 -17.02
C LYS A 148 -5.58 6.72 -15.63
N ALA A 149 -5.16 7.43 -14.58
CA ALA A 149 -5.50 7.16 -13.19
C ALA A 149 -6.69 8.01 -12.70
N MET A 150 -7.29 8.83 -13.57
CA MET A 150 -8.38 9.74 -13.22
C MET A 150 -9.62 9.46 -14.07
N PRO A 151 -10.37 8.40 -13.75
CA PRO A 151 -11.70 8.19 -14.31
C PRO A 151 -12.69 9.27 -13.82
N ALA A 152 -13.82 9.43 -14.51
CA ALA A 152 -14.83 10.44 -14.19
C ALA A 152 -15.36 10.35 -12.75
N THR A 153 -15.36 9.14 -12.16
CA THR A 153 -15.77 8.90 -10.77
C THR A 153 -14.92 9.65 -9.74
N VAL A 154 -13.68 10.04 -10.07
CA VAL A 154 -12.85 10.90 -9.22
C VAL A 154 -13.50 12.27 -9.06
N TRP A 155 -13.97 12.89 -10.15
CA TRP A 155 -14.68 14.17 -10.10
C TRP A 155 -15.96 14.06 -9.30
N THR A 156 -16.76 13.01 -9.54
CA THR A 156 -18.00 12.78 -8.80
C THR A 156 -17.77 12.70 -7.29
N LEU A 157 -16.69 12.03 -6.84
CA LEU A 157 -16.34 11.97 -5.42
C LEU A 157 -15.90 13.33 -4.87
N LEU A 158 -15.07 14.07 -5.60
CA LEU A 158 -14.62 15.41 -5.17
C LEU A 158 -15.79 16.39 -5.04
N GLU A 159 -16.68 16.41 -6.03
CA GLU A 159 -17.86 17.29 -6.03
C GLU A 159 -18.84 16.95 -4.92
N ARG A 160 -19.00 15.65 -4.64
CA ARG A 160 -19.88 15.18 -3.58
C ARG A 160 -19.33 15.45 -2.17
N LEU A 161 -18.02 15.37 -1.97
CA LEU A 161 -17.40 15.32 -0.63
C LEU A 161 -16.63 16.59 -0.24
N ILE A 162 -16.18 17.39 -1.22
CA ILE A 162 -15.36 18.59 -0.98
C ILE A 162 -16.00 19.83 -1.59
N GLY A 163 -16.43 19.77 -2.86
CA GLY A 163 -17.05 20.91 -3.54
C GLY A 163 -16.78 20.99 -5.05
N PRO A 164 -17.28 22.04 -5.72
CA PRO A 164 -17.22 22.14 -7.17
C PRO A 164 -15.77 22.15 -7.71
N THR A 165 -15.58 21.53 -8.87
CA THR A 165 -14.26 21.31 -9.45
C THR A 165 -13.97 22.20 -10.66
N HIS A 166 -12.72 22.62 -10.80
CA HIS A 166 -12.19 23.32 -11.96
C HIS A 166 -10.94 22.60 -12.46
N THR A 167 -10.97 22.13 -13.70
CA THR A 167 -9.86 21.34 -14.27
C THR A 167 -8.92 22.24 -15.07
N ARG A 168 -7.61 22.13 -14.82
CA ARG A 168 -6.59 22.81 -15.64
C ARG A 168 -6.29 22.02 -16.91
N LEU A 169 -5.68 22.68 -17.89
CA LEU A 169 -5.25 22.03 -19.13
C LEU A 169 -4.31 20.85 -18.82
N ALA A 170 -4.43 19.78 -19.59
CA ALA A 170 -3.54 18.62 -19.45
C ALA A 170 -2.11 19.01 -19.79
N TRP A 171 -1.14 18.48 -19.04
CA TRP A 171 0.28 18.74 -19.26
C TRP A 171 1.07 17.45 -19.10
N LYS A 172 1.85 17.06 -20.11
CA LYS A 172 2.62 15.80 -20.14
C LYS A 172 1.82 14.56 -19.69
N LYS A 173 0.56 14.45 -20.13
CA LYS A 173 -0.41 13.39 -19.74
C LYS A 173 -0.80 13.38 -18.25
N ALA A 174 -0.47 14.42 -17.50
CA ALA A 174 -0.98 14.71 -16.17
C ALA A 174 -2.12 15.72 -16.21
N ARG A 175 -2.93 15.74 -15.14
CA ARG A 175 -3.99 16.72 -14.93
C ARG A 175 -3.99 17.21 -13.49
N LEU A 176 -4.42 18.46 -13.32
CA LEU A 176 -4.74 19.05 -12.02
C LEU A 176 -6.22 19.41 -11.98
N ILE A 177 -6.85 19.05 -10.87
CA ILE A 177 -8.21 19.43 -10.50
C ILE A 177 -8.09 20.35 -9.30
N ILE A 178 -8.57 21.57 -9.44
CA ILE A 178 -8.71 22.52 -8.34
C ILE A 178 -10.13 22.37 -7.80
N VAL A 179 -10.28 22.22 -6.49
CA VAL A 179 -11.58 22.07 -5.84
C VAL A 179 -11.82 23.27 -4.95
N THR A 180 -12.97 23.91 -5.13
CA THR A 180 -13.43 24.97 -4.22
C THR A 180 -14.13 24.30 -3.05
N VAL A 181 -13.64 24.51 -1.83
CA VAL A 181 -14.21 23.87 -0.64
C VAL A 181 -15.60 24.47 -0.34
N ASP A 182 -16.63 23.62 -0.39
CA ASP A 182 -18.00 23.97 -0.04
C ASP A 182 -18.37 23.38 1.32
N LYS A 183 -18.37 24.24 2.35
CA LYS A 183 -18.72 23.84 3.73
C LYS A 183 -20.21 23.59 3.94
N SER A 184 -21.07 23.84 2.94
CA SER A 184 -22.51 23.56 3.02
C SER A 184 -22.85 22.10 2.67
N LEU A 185 -21.91 21.35 2.08
CA LEU A 185 -22.10 19.96 1.73
C LEU A 185 -22.29 19.07 2.97
N LYS A 186 -23.26 18.15 2.87
CA LYS A 186 -23.46 17.09 3.86
C LYS A 186 -22.57 15.90 3.55
N VAL A 187 -21.39 15.87 4.16
CA VAL A 187 -20.47 14.74 4.05
C VAL A 187 -21.06 13.53 4.81
N PRO A 188 -21.20 12.36 4.17
CA PRO A 188 -21.74 11.18 4.83
C PRO A 188 -20.78 10.63 5.89
N ALA A 189 -21.29 9.76 6.78
CA ALA A 189 -20.43 8.97 7.65
C ALA A 189 -19.47 8.11 6.81
N ASN A 190 -18.26 7.93 7.33
CA ASN A 190 -17.25 7.12 6.65
C ASN A 190 -17.70 5.65 6.63
N PRO A 191 -17.87 5.00 5.46
CA PRO A 191 -18.32 3.62 5.38
C PRO A 191 -17.23 2.60 5.76
N TYR A 192 -15.99 3.05 6.00
CA TYR A 192 -14.86 2.20 6.34
C TYR A 192 -14.57 2.21 7.86
N PRO A 193 -14.18 1.06 8.44
CA PRO A 193 -13.97 -0.24 7.77
C PRO A 193 -15.28 -0.94 7.39
N MET A 194 -15.25 -1.67 6.26
CA MET A 194 -16.35 -2.53 5.83
C MET A 194 -16.21 -3.92 6.43
N GLU A 195 -17.34 -4.54 6.77
CA GLU A 195 -17.37 -5.88 7.34
C GLU A 195 -18.14 -6.89 6.49
N TYR A 196 -17.67 -8.13 6.44
CA TYR A 196 -18.40 -9.26 5.88
C TYR A 196 -18.16 -10.54 6.70
N LEU A 197 -19.10 -11.48 6.64
CA LEU A 197 -18.94 -12.81 7.23
C LEU A 197 -18.14 -13.69 6.26
N LEU A 198 -17.04 -14.28 6.73
CA LEU A 198 -16.26 -15.23 5.95
C LEU A 198 -17.08 -16.51 5.74
N GLU A 199 -17.28 -16.84 4.47
CA GLU A 199 -18.07 -17.98 4.02
C GLU A 199 -17.70 -19.28 4.76
N ASN A 200 -18.71 -20.04 5.18
CA ASN A 200 -18.54 -21.32 5.89
C ASN A 200 -17.79 -21.24 7.23
N THR A 201 -17.75 -20.06 7.87
CA THR A 201 -17.13 -19.86 9.20
C THR A 201 -17.93 -18.88 10.05
N GLU A 202 -17.63 -18.82 11.34
CA GLU A 202 -18.10 -17.77 12.26
C GLU A 202 -17.34 -16.43 12.16
N TYR A 203 -16.29 -16.32 11.34
CA TYR A 203 -15.40 -15.17 11.36
C TYR A 203 -15.96 -13.96 10.60
N ARG A 204 -16.13 -12.84 11.31
CA ARG A 204 -16.52 -11.56 10.72
C ARG A 204 -15.29 -10.69 10.48
N LEU A 205 -14.93 -10.51 9.21
CA LEU A 205 -13.75 -9.77 8.78
C LEU A 205 -14.07 -8.28 8.58
N SER A 206 -13.23 -7.43 9.15
CA SER A 206 -13.22 -5.97 9.04
C SER A 206 -12.07 -5.52 8.14
N ASN A 207 -12.37 -4.61 7.20
CA ASN A 207 -11.47 -4.25 6.10
C ASN A 207 -11.48 -2.72 5.92
N HIS A 208 -10.32 -2.09 6.08
CA HIS A 208 -10.17 -0.67 5.78
C HIS A 208 -10.17 -0.39 4.26
N ALA A 209 -10.27 0.89 3.90
CA ALA A 209 -10.60 1.34 2.56
C ALA A 209 -9.66 0.84 1.45
N ASN A 210 -8.36 0.75 1.74
CA ASN A 210 -7.35 0.34 0.77
C ASN A 210 -7.02 -1.16 0.81
N VAL A 211 -7.71 -1.94 1.64
CA VAL A 211 -7.46 -3.38 1.77
C VAL A 211 -7.97 -4.11 0.52
N PHE A 212 -7.16 -5.05 0.03
CA PHE A 212 -7.53 -5.88 -1.13
C PHE A 212 -8.78 -6.71 -0.85
N SER A 213 -9.70 -6.76 -1.84
CA SER A 213 -10.97 -7.50 -1.74
C SER A 213 -11.78 -7.18 -0.47
N ARG A 214 -11.85 -5.90 -0.08
CA ARG A 214 -12.49 -5.45 1.17
C ARG A 214 -13.97 -5.82 1.36
N GLU A 215 -14.72 -6.02 0.27
CA GLU A 215 -16.18 -6.24 0.32
C GLU A 215 -16.57 -7.72 0.44
N ARG A 216 -15.68 -8.64 0.05
CA ARG A 216 -15.94 -10.09 0.03
C ARG A 216 -14.64 -10.86 -0.16
N LEU A 217 -14.67 -12.15 0.15
CA LEU A 217 -13.52 -13.04 -0.04
C LEU A 217 -13.09 -13.11 -1.52
N ASP A 218 -11.81 -12.81 -1.77
CA ASP A 218 -11.18 -12.96 -3.09
C ASP A 218 -11.27 -14.41 -3.57
N ILE A 219 -11.48 -14.60 -4.88
CA ILE A 219 -11.65 -15.94 -5.47
C ILE A 219 -10.34 -16.75 -5.45
N GLY A 220 -9.18 -16.09 -5.56
CA GLY A 220 -7.88 -16.74 -5.44
C GLY A 220 -7.61 -17.13 -3.99
N THR A 221 -7.85 -16.21 -3.05
CA THR A 221 -7.76 -16.51 -1.62
C THR A 221 -8.70 -17.63 -1.21
N ARG A 222 -9.97 -17.64 -1.66
CA ARG A 222 -10.92 -18.74 -1.38
C ARG A 222 -10.34 -20.10 -1.78
N PHE A 223 -9.84 -20.20 -3.01
CA PHE A 223 -9.19 -21.41 -3.51
C PHE A 223 -7.97 -21.79 -2.68
N PHE A 224 -7.18 -20.80 -2.23
CA PHE A 224 -6.03 -21.03 -1.38
C PHE A 224 -6.41 -21.60 0.00
N LEU A 225 -7.45 -21.02 0.64
CA LEU A 225 -7.95 -21.47 1.94
C LEU A 225 -8.39 -22.93 1.93
N GLU A 226 -8.96 -23.43 0.83
CA GLU A 226 -9.34 -24.84 0.68
C GLU A 226 -8.15 -25.80 0.81
N HIS A 227 -6.95 -25.37 0.39
CA HIS A 227 -5.76 -26.22 0.28
C HIS A 227 -4.64 -25.83 1.25
N LEU A 228 -4.89 -24.92 2.21
CA LEU A 228 -3.86 -24.53 3.18
C LEU A 228 -3.32 -25.74 3.96
N PRO A 229 -2.00 -25.85 4.13
CA PRO A 229 -1.40 -26.98 4.84
C PRO A 229 -1.77 -27.01 6.32
N ILE A 230 -1.77 -28.22 6.87
CA ILE A 230 -1.72 -28.48 8.30
C ILE A 230 -0.33 -29.03 8.59
N ASN A 231 0.47 -28.32 9.38
CA ASN A 231 1.78 -28.77 9.80
C ASN A 231 1.89 -28.61 11.33
N PRO A 232 1.63 -29.68 12.10
CA PRO A 232 1.69 -29.65 13.56
C PRO A 232 3.06 -29.26 14.12
N ASN A 233 4.12 -29.40 13.32
CA ASN A 233 5.49 -29.08 13.71
C ASN A 233 5.88 -27.63 13.36
N ALA A 234 5.05 -26.91 12.61
CA ALA A 234 5.30 -25.51 12.30
C ALA A 234 5.08 -24.65 13.55
N THR A 235 6.15 -24.03 14.02
CA THR A 235 6.14 -23.13 15.19
C THR A 235 5.99 -21.67 14.79
N HIS A 236 6.50 -21.29 13.61
CA HIS A 236 6.47 -19.93 13.06
C HIS A 236 5.88 -19.94 11.65
N ILE A 237 4.72 -19.29 11.49
CA ILE A 237 4.02 -19.18 10.21
C ILE A 237 3.87 -17.71 9.84
N ILE A 238 4.27 -17.34 8.63
CA ILE A 238 4.14 -15.97 8.11
C ILE A 238 3.04 -15.91 7.05
N ASP A 239 2.10 -14.98 7.21
CA ASP A 239 1.18 -14.50 6.18
C ASP A 239 1.81 -13.26 5.51
N LEU A 240 2.36 -13.45 4.31
CA LEU A 240 3.13 -12.46 3.56
C LEU A 240 2.26 -11.74 2.54
N ALA A 241 2.27 -10.39 2.61
CA ALA A 241 1.31 -9.51 1.94
C ALA A 241 -0.12 -9.83 2.43
N CYS A 242 -0.28 -9.76 3.75
CA CYS A 242 -1.42 -10.38 4.45
C CYS A 242 -2.77 -9.76 4.12
N GLY A 243 -2.83 -8.52 3.60
CA GLY A 243 -4.10 -7.83 3.38
C GLY A 243 -4.92 -7.78 4.68
N ASN A 244 -6.14 -8.34 4.66
CA ASN A 244 -7.00 -8.41 5.85
C ASN A 244 -6.65 -9.56 6.83
N GLY A 245 -5.58 -10.32 6.57
CA GLY A 245 -5.08 -11.40 7.41
C GLY A 245 -5.86 -12.70 7.35
N VAL A 246 -6.79 -12.89 6.40
CA VAL A 246 -7.63 -14.09 6.36
C VAL A 246 -6.84 -15.38 6.15
N VAL A 247 -5.73 -15.33 5.39
CA VAL A 247 -4.88 -16.49 5.13
C VAL A 247 -4.21 -16.95 6.43
N GLY A 248 -3.55 -16.03 7.13
CA GLY A 248 -2.92 -16.31 8.43
C GLY A 248 -3.93 -16.66 9.52
N LEU A 249 -5.14 -16.08 9.51
CA LEU A 249 -6.23 -16.43 10.43
C LEU A 249 -6.64 -17.90 10.27
N ILE A 250 -6.87 -18.37 9.05
CA ILE A 250 -7.21 -19.78 8.80
C ILE A 250 -6.02 -20.70 9.07
N ALA A 251 -4.79 -20.26 8.77
CA ALA A 251 -3.59 -21.00 9.13
C ALA A 251 -3.46 -21.17 10.65
N ALA A 252 -3.80 -20.14 11.45
CA ALA A 252 -3.80 -20.21 12.90
C ALA A 252 -4.84 -21.18 13.46
N LYS A 253 -6.02 -21.24 12.83
CA LYS A 253 -7.07 -22.22 13.16
C LYS A 253 -6.57 -23.65 12.93
N ARG A 254 -5.89 -23.88 11.81
CA ARG A 254 -5.34 -25.18 11.42
C ARG A 254 -4.10 -25.60 12.22
N ASN A 255 -3.36 -24.64 12.77
CA ASN A 255 -2.10 -24.88 13.48
C ASN A 255 -2.16 -24.20 14.87
N PRO A 256 -2.83 -24.81 15.87
CA PRO A 256 -3.09 -24.16 17.17
C PRO A 256 -1.84 -23.83 18.00
N GLY A 257 -0.73 -24.54 17.78
CA GLY A 257 0.54 -24.30 18.48
C GLY A 257 1.47 -23.28 17.81
N ALA A 258 1.13 -22.79 16.62
CA ALA A 258 1.98 -21.87 15.87
C ALA A 258 1.82 -20.42 16.35
N THR A 259 2.94 -19.68 16.31
CA THR A 259 3.00 -18.22 16.35
C THR A 259 2.86 -17.67 14.94
N LEU A 260 1.99 -16.67 14.76
CA LEU A 260 1.65 -16.11 13.46
C LEU A 260 2.34 -14.76 13.26
N TYR A 261 2.79 -14.50 12.05
CA TYR A 261 3.33 -13.19 11.65
C TYR A 261 2.56 -12.69 10.44
N PHE A 262 1.99 -11.50 10.55
CA PHE A 262 1.25 -10.84 9.48
C PHE A 262 2.08 -9.65 9.01
N VAL A 263 2.41 -9.64 7.72
CA VAL A 263 3.29 -8.61 7.15
C VAL A 263 2.67 -8.02 5.90
N ASP A 264 2.58 -6.69 5.85
CA ASP A 264 2.11 -5.93 4.69
C ASP A 264 2.78 -4.56 4.65
N GLU A 265 2.81 -3.91 3.48
CA GLU A 265 3.28 -2.52 3.39
C GLU A 265 2.18 -1.51 3.73
N SER A 266 0.91 -1.93 3.70
CA SER A 266 -0.24 -1.07 3.96
C SER A 266 -0.55 -0.97 5.45
N PHE A 267 -0.63 0.26 5.96
CA PHE A 267 -1.08 0.52 7.34
C PHE A 267 -2.49 0.00 7.58
N MET A 268 -3.40 0.21 6.62
CA MET A 268 -4.76 -0.30 6.63
C MET A 268 -4.84 -1.83 6.61
N ALA A 269 -3.97 -2.50 5.84
CA ALA A 269 -3.91 -3.97 5.79
C ALA A 269 -3.50 -4.54 7.16
N VAL A 270 -2.37 -4.10 7.70
CA VAL A 270 -1.87 -4.56 9.01
C VAL A 270 -2.90 -4.33 10.12
N ALA A 271 -3.57 -3.16 10.13
CA ALA A 271 -4.64 -2.87 11.09
C ALA A 271 -5.86 -3.78 10.93
N SER A 272 -6.28 -4.07 9.69
CA SER A 272 -7.36 -5.02 9.42
C SER A 272 -7.01 -6.45 9.82
N ALA A 273 -5.82 -6.93 9.47
CA ALA A 273 -5.31 -8.23 9.89
C ALA A 273 -5.30 -8.37 11.42
N CYS A 274 -4.82 -7.34 12.11
CA CYS A 274 -4.77 -7.30 13.57
C CYS A 274 -6.17 -7.35 14.20
N THR A 275 -7.08 -6.51 13.73
CA THR A 275 -8.48 -6.51 14.17
C THR A 275 -9.15 -7.86 13.97
N ASN A 276 -8.98 -8.47 12.79
CA ASN A 276 -9.61 -9.74 12.43
C ASN A 276 -9.07 -10.90 13.26
N PHE A 277 -7.74 -10.95 13.43
CA PHE A 277 -7.09 -11.99 14.20
C PHE A 277 -7.49 -11.93 15.68
N ARG A 278 -7.44 -10.75 16.30
CA ARG A 278 -7.84 -10.53 17.70
C ARG A 278 -9.31 -10.86 17.93
N ARG A 279 -10.20 -10.49 17.00
CA ARG A 279 -11.62 -10.86 17.08
C ARG A 279 -11.83 -12.38 17.02
N ALA A 280 -11.01 -13.11 16.25
CA ALA A 280 -11.13 -14.55 16.08
C ALA A 280 -10.53 -15.37 17.23
N PHE A 281 -9.42 -14.93 17.82
CA PHE A 281 -8.63 -15.74 18.76
C PHE A 281 -8.36 -15.07 20.12
N GLY A 282 -8.78 -13.81 20.30
CA GLY A 282 -8.47 -13.00 21.48
C GLY A 282 -7.02 -12.48 21.51
N GLU A 283 -6.72 -11.63 22.49
CA GLU A 283 -5.42 -10.96 22.62
C GLU A 283 -4.27 -11.90 23.04
N GLN A 284 -4.59 -13.06 23.62
CA GLN A 284 -3.58 -13.98 24.15
C GLN A 284 -3.00 -14.93 23.10
N ARG A 285 -3.63 -15.02 21.91
CA ARG A 285 -3.10 -15.88 20.85
C ARG A 285 -1.87 -15.22 20.23
N ALA A 286 -0.74 -15.94 20.27
CA ALA A 286 0.54 -15.45 19.78
C ALA A 286 0.48 -15.05 18.29
N ALA A 287 0.55 -13.73 18.04
CA ALA A 287 0.67 -13.16 16.71
C ALA A 287 1.44 -11.83 16.74
N SER A 288 2.14 -11.55 15.65
CA SER A 288 2.81 -10.27 15.39
C SER A 288 2.26 -9.65 14.11
N PHE A 289 2.08 -8.33 14.13
CA PHE A 289 1.58 -7.54 13.00
C PHE A 289 2.64 -6.49 12.65
N GLN A 290 3.22 -6.58 11.45
CA GLN A 290 4.39 -5.80 11.08
C GLN A 290 4.18 -5.10 9.74
N LEU A 291 4.59 -3.85 9.69
CA LEU A 291 4.75 -3.13 8.43
C LEU A 291 6.11 -3.48 7.84
N GLY A 292 6.19 -3.76 6.54
CA GLY A 292 7.49 -4.10 5.95
C GLY A 292 7.52 -4.11 4.42
N ASP A 293 8.73 -3.98 3.87
CA ASP A 293 9.03 -4.29 2.46
C ASP A 293 9.14 -5.80 2.26
N GLY A 294 7.99 -6.47 2.22
CA GLY A 294 7.93 -7.93 2.29
C GLY A 294 8.60 -8.44 3.56
N LEU A 295 9.60 -9.32 3.44
CA LEU A 295 10.30 -9.90 4.60
C LEU A 295 11.71 -9.36 4.82
N SER A 296 11.99 -8.12 4.40
CA SER A 296 13.35 -7.54 4.52
C SER A 296 13.87 -7.44 5.95
N ASP A 297 12.98 -7.24 6.93
CA ASP A 297 13.32 -7.10 8.36
C ASP A 297 13.26 -8.43 9.13
N PHE A 298 12.96 -9.54 8.46
CA PHE A 298 12.93 -10.86 9.10
C PHE A 298 14.31 -11.50 9.12
N PRO A 299 14.72 -12.12 10.24
CA PRO A 299 15.97 -12.85 10.31
C PRO A 299 15.99 -14.02 9.30
N PRO A 300 17.16 -14.37 8.73
CA PRO A 300 17.27 -15.57 7.92
C PRO A 300 16.95 -16.82 8.76
N ARG A 301 16.34 -17.84 8.14
CA ARG A 301 16.01 -19.13 8.77
C ARG A 301 15.17 -19.00 10.06
N SER A 302 14.18 -18.12 10.06
CA SER A 302 13.30 -17.86 11.21
C SER A 302 11.86 -18.36 11.04
N ALA A 303 11.46 -18.84 9.85
CA ALA A 303 10.10 -19.32 9.57
C ALA A 303 10.08 -20.79 9.16
N ASP A 304 9.04 -21.51 9.59
CA ASP A 304 8.77 -22.89 9.15
C ASP A 304 7.88 -22.89 7.90
N MET A 305 6.98 -21.91 7.81
CA MET A 305 6.02 -21.81 6.72
C MET A 305 5.73 -20.36 6.36
N ILE A 306 5.68 -20.07 5.07
CA ILE A 306 5.30 -18.76 4.53
C ILE A 306 4.14 -18.97 3.56
N LEU A 307 3.04 -18.27 3.79
CA LEU A 307 1.84 -18.30 2.97
C LEU A 307 1.75 -16.95 2.24
N CYS A 308 1.54 -16.97 0.93
CA CYS A 308 1.54 -15.74 0.15
C CYS A 308 0.47 -15.77 -0.94
N ASN A 309 -0.38 -14.74 -0.95
CA ASN A 309 -1.17 -14.36 -2.12
C ASN A 309 -0.59 -13.03 -2.67
N PRO A 310 0.40 -13.09 -3.58
CA PRO A 310 1.11 -11.89 -4.02
C PRO A 310 0.17 -10.88 -4.70
N PRO A 311 0.43 -9.57 -4.60
CA PRO A 311 -0.41 -8.57 -5.24
C PRO A 311 -0.44 -8.76 -6.77
N PHE A 312 -1.65 -8.83 -7.33
CA PHE A 312 -1.84 -8.93 -8.78
C PHE A 312 -2.26 -7.58 -9.38
N HIS A 313 -1.59 -7.19 -10.46
CA HIS A 313 -2.15 -6.23 -11.41
C HIS A 313 -2.08 -6.85 -12.81
N GLN A 314 -3.25 -7.14 -13.38
CA GLN A 314 -3.34 -7.61 -14.75
C GLN A 314 -2.60 -6.61 -15.66
N GLN A 315 -1.62 -7.11 -16.41
CA GLN A 315 -0.83 -6.38 -17.42
C GLN A 315 0.22 -5.37 -16.93
N ASN A 316 0.76 -5.49 -15.70
CA ASN A 316 1.91 -4.68 -15.29
C ASN A 316 3.12 -5.54 -14.90
N THR A 317 4.22 -5.41 -15.65
CA THR A 317 5.55 -6.00 -15.34
C THR A 317 6.03 -5.72 -13.91
N MET A 318 5.52 -4.65 -13.29
CA MET A 318 5.81 -4.29 -11.91
C MET A 318 5.26 -5.29 -10.88
N GLY A 319 4.11 -5.93 -11.14
CA GLY A 319 3.52 -6.92 -10.22
C GLY A 319 4.35 -8.20 -10.13
N ASP A 320 4.78 -8.72 -11.28
CA ASP A 320 5.65 -9.89 -11.36
C ASP A 320 6.98 -9.68 -10.63
N GLN A 321 7.53 -8.46 -10.72
CA GLN A 321 8.76 -8.10 -10.01
C GLN A 321 8.57 -8.07 -8.50
N VAL A 322 7.43 -7.58 -7.99
CA VAL A 322 7.12 -7.61 -6.56
C VAL A 322 6.99 -9.05 -6.08
N ALA A 323 6.19 -9.89 -6.76
CA ALA A 323 6.05 -11.30 -6.39
C ALA A 323 7.41 -12.03 -6.36
N LEU A 324 8.27 -11.80 -7.35
CA LEU A 324 9.61 -12.40 -7.39
C LEU A 324 10.51 -11.92 -6.25
N GLN A 325 10.42 -10.65 -5.84
CA GLN A 325 11.11 -10.14 -4.66
C GLN A 325 10.63 -10.85 -3.39
N LEU A 326 9.31 -10.98 -3.22
CA LEU A 326 8.71 -11.71 -2.09
C LEU A 326 9.19 -13.16 -2.04
N PHE A 327 9.28 -13.86 -3.17
CA PHE A 327 9.78 -15.25 -3.21
C PHE A 327 11.27 -15.36 -2.83
N ARG A 328 12.10 -14.40 -3.23
CA ARG A 328 13.51 -14.36 -2.83
C ARG A 328 13.66 -14.12 -1.32
N GLN A 329 12.90 -13.19 -0.77
CA GLN A 329 12.90 -12.91 0.66
C GLN A 329 12.38 -14.12 1.44
N ALA A 330 11.30 -14.77 0.97
CA ALA A 330 10.79 -16.00 1.57
C ALA A 330 11.85 -17.11 1.62
N LYS A 331 12.60 -17.32 0.54
CA LYS A 331 13.71 -18.29 0.52
C LYS A 331 14.76 -18.01 1.61
N ASN A 332 15.09 -16.73 1.85
CA ASN A 332 16.07 -16.35 2.87
C ASN A 332 15.56 -16.58 4.30
N VAL A 333 14.27 -16.33 4.52
CA VAL A 333 13.63 -16.38 5.84
C VAL A 333 13.22 -17.80 6.25
N LEU A 334 12.94 -18.69 5.30
CA LEU A 334 12.61 -20.08 5.60
C LEU A 334 13.80 -20.83 6.21
N ARG A 335 13.51 -21.65 7.23
CA ARG A 335 14.41 -22.68 7.74
C ARG A 335 14.63 -23.75 6.66
N ILE A 336 15.71 -24.52 6.82
CA ILE A 336 15.93 -25.71 5.97
C ILE A 336 14.73 -26.65 6.12
N GLY A 337 14.13 -27.05 5.01
CA GLY A 337 12.90 -27.85 5.01
C GLY A 337 11.61 -27.05 5.27
N GLY A 338 11.71 -25.74 5.46
CA GLY A 338 10.56 -24.85 5.55
C GLY A 338 9.88 -24.64 4.20
N GLU A 339 8.60 -24.32 4.21
CA GLU A 339 7.76 -24.31 3.02
C GLU A 339 7.23 -22.92 2.65
N LEU A 340 7.36 -22.55 1.37
CA LEU A 340 6.65 -21.43 0.76
C LEU A 340 5.43 -21.95 0.01
N TRP A 341 4.25 -21.44 0.36
CA TRP A 341 2.98 -21.72 -0.30
C TRP A 341 2.45 -20.46 -0.98
N VAL A 342 2.17 -20.57 -2.28
CA VAL A 342 1.77 -19.44 -3.13
C VAL A 342 0.50 -19.78 -3.89
N VAL A 343 -0.49 -18.90 -3.84
CA VAL A 343 -1.57 -18.89 -4.84
C VAL A 343 -1.26 -17.86 -5.94
N GLY A 344 -1.45 -18.24 -7.19
CA GLY A 344 -1.11 -17.45 -8.37
C GLY A 344 -2.13 -17.59 -9.49
N ASN A 345 -2.31 -16.56 -10.32
CA ASN A 345 -3.01 -16.74 -11.59
C ASN A 345 -2.23 -17.74 -12.46
N ARG A 346 -2.94 -18.69 -13.10
CA ARG A 346 -2.35 -19.79 -13.88
C ARG A 346 -1.43 -19.33 -15.02
N HIS A 347 -1.69 -18.16 -15.60
CA HIS A 347 -0.89 -17.61 -16.70
C HIS A 347 0.45 -17.00 -16.26
N LEU A 348 0.69 -16.83 -14.96
CA LEU A 348 1.93 -16.28 -14.44
C LEU A 348 3.01 -17.37 -14.35
N ASN A 349 4.25 -16.99 -14.63
CA ASN A 349 5.40 -17.91 -14.67
C ASN A 349 5.98 -18.25 -13.28
N TYR A 350 5.17 -18.22 -12.22
CA TYR A 350 5.61 -18.55 -10.86
C TYR A 350 6.25 -19.94 -10.74
N PRO A 351 5.78 -21.01 -11.40
CA PRO A 351 6.43 -22.33 -11.31
C PRO A 351 7.88 -22.34 -11.84
N LEU A 352 8.19 -21.50 -12.84
CA LEU A 352 9.55 -21.38 -13.37
C LEU A 352 10.45 -20.63 -12.37
N GLU A 353 9.96 -19.50 -11.86
CA GLU A 353 10.71 -18.68 -10.91
C GLU A 353 10.95 -19.39 -9.57
N LEU A 354 9.94 -20.10 -9.05
CA LEU A 354 10.09 -20.91 -7.84
C LEU A 354 11.09 -22.06 -8.04
N ARG A 355 11.09 -22.75 -9.19
CA ARG A 355 12.11 -23.77 -9.49
C ARG A 355 13.51 -23.17 -9.58
N ARG A 356 13.67 -21.98 -10.16
CA ARG A 356 14.97 -21.29 -10.21
C ARG A 356 15.47 -20.91 -8.82
N LEU A 357 14.56 -20.48 -7.94
CA LEU A 357 14.92 -20.06 -6.58
C LEU A 357 15.14 -21.25 -5.65
N PHE A 358 14.20 -22.19 -5.56
CA PHE A 358 14.18 -23.28 -4.58
C PHE A 358 14.71 -24.61 -5.13
N GLY A 359 15.04 -24.70 -6.43
CA GLY A 359 15.44 -25.95 -7.09
C GLY A 359 14.24 -26.85 -7.45
N HIS A 360 13.19 -26.84 -6.63
CA HIS A 360 11.95 -27.58 -6.88
C HIS A 360 10.71 -26.70 -6.66
N CYS A 361 9.63 -27.03 -7.36
CA CYS A 361 8.31 -26.43 -7.17
C CYS A 361 7.26 -27.49 -7.49
N GLU A 362 6.35 -27.72 -6.56
CA GLU A 362 5.22 -28.63 -6.71
C GLU A 362 3.95 -27.84 -7.04
N LEU A 363 3.14 -28.38 -7.95
CA LEU A 363 1.77 -27.93 -8.17
C LEU A 363 0.84 -28.72 -7.23
N VAL A 364 0.42 -28.09 -6.14
CA VAL A 364 -0.43 -28.73 -5.14
C VAL A 364 -1.87 -28.86 -5.64
N ALA A 365 -2.39 -27.79 -6.24
CA ALA A 365 -3.73 -27.77 -6.80
C ALA A 365 -3.83 -26.74 -7.92
N GLY A 366 -4.81 -26.89 -8.81
CA GLY A 366 -5.09 -25.88 -9.81
C GLY A 366 -6.50 -25.97 -10.38
N ASN A 367 -7.06 -24.83 -10.74
CA ASN A 367 -8.34 -24.71 -11.45
C ASN A 367 -8.15 -23.83 -12.71
N ALA A 368 -9.21 -23.53 -13.45
CA ALA A 368 -9.13 -22.76 -14.70
C ALA A 368 -8.41 -21.40 -14.56
N LYS A 369 -8.45 -20.77 -13.39
CA LYS A 369 -7.90 -19.42 -13.15
C LYS A 369 -6.63 -19.41 -12.30
N PHE A 370 -6.55 -20.28 -11.29
CA PHE A 370 -5.51 -20.24 -10.25
C PHE A 370 -4.74 -21.54 -10.15
N VAL A 371 -3.52 -21.44 -9.64
CA VAL A 371 -2.65 -22.54 -9.21
C VAL A 371 -2.17 -22.28 -7.80
N ILE A 372 -2.01 -23.36 -7.03
CA ILE A 372 -1.38 -23.34 -5.70
C ILE A 372 -0.06 -24.10 -5.83
N LEU A 373 1.01 -23.43 -5.46
CA LEU A 373 2.38 -23.89 -5.62
C LEU A 373 3.03 -24.02 -4.25
N ARG A 374 3.83 -25.07 -4.09
CA ARG A 374 4.66 -25.30 -2.90
C ARG A 374 6.12 -25.38 -3.31
N ALA A 375 6.99 -24.72 -2.54
CA ALA A 375 8.44 -24.84 -2.67
C ALA A 375 9.08 -25.03 -1.28
N VAL A 376 10.15 -25.81 -1.20
CA VAL A 376 10.84 -26.15 0.06
C VAL A 376 12.26 -25.57 0.04
N ALA A 377 12.68 -24.95 1.14
CA ALA A 377 13.96 -24.24 1.28
C ALA A 377 15.16 -25.13 1.60
#